data_AF-A0A959ITF4-F1
#
_entry.id   AF-A0A959ITF4-F1
#
_cell.length_a   1.000
_cell.length_b   1.000
_cell.length_c   1.000
_cell.angle_alpha   90.00
_cell.angle_beta   90.00
_cell.angle_gamma   90.00
#
_symmetry.space_group_name_H-M   'P 1'
#
loop_
_entity.id
_entity.type
_entity.pdbx_description
1 polymer ?
#
loop_
_entity_poly.entity_id
_entity_poly.type
_entity_poly.pdbx_seq_one_letter_code
_entity_poly.pdbx_strand_id
1 'polypeptide(L)'
;MKNSALICCTLALISLLGCKKYDELLPEPQVQTISASQAELIASFSGLTRDGQGGACNLVYNTADIPDILCRIVLNAREGSEIIFLVDKTSSMLDDIDEVKANINEIIDCLPEGVRLGAATYGDNREDDPEEWYDRTDLTENYEEIRNYVNAITVVGGGDIPESVYDALWKTLDEMPWKDCKAPDMIIVMGDAPPKEGADTDHDADDVLEKAESLCPGTEFYPVIIL
;
A
#
# COMPACT_ATOMS: atom_id res chain seq x y z
N MET A 1 -20.35 -27.53 9.84
CA MET A 1 -19.17 -26.64 9.85
C MET A 1 -18.30 -27.04 8.68
N LYS A 2 -18.36 -26.30 7.57
CA LYS A 2 -17.49 -26.51 6.41
C LYS A 2 -16.33 -25.54 6.58
N ASN A 3 -15.12 -26.05 6.81
CA ASN A 3 -13.90 -25.26 6.69
C ASN A 3 -13.74 -24.93 5.20
N SER A 4 -14.05 -23.69 4.82
CA SER A 4 -13.74 -23.18 3.50
C SER A 4 -12.30 -22.66 3.54
N ALA A 5 -11.35 -23.48 3.09
CA ALA A 5 -10.00 -23.00 2.80
C ALA A 5 -10.12 -22.12 1.55
N LEU A 6 -9.99 -20.80 1.71
CA LEU A 6 -9.87 -19.87 0.59
C LEU A 6 -8.39 -19.85 0.19
N ILE A 7 -8.08 -20.40 -0.98
CA ILE A 7 -6.71 -20.46 -1.52
C ILE A 7 -6.50 -19.16 -2.32
N CYS A 8 -5.69 -18.24 -1.79
CA CYS A 8 -5.21 -17.10 -2.57
C CYS A 8 -3.99 -17.55 -3.37
N CYS A 9 -4.10 -17.57 -4.70
CA CYS A 9 -3.00 -17.79 -5.63
C CYS A 9 -2.80 -16.53 -6.45
N THR A 10 -1.58 -16.01 -6.51
CA THR A 10 -1.15 -15.08 -7.57
C THR A 10 0.01 -15.69 -8.34
N LEU A 11 -0.08 -15.57 -9.68
CA LEU A 11 0.68 -16.30 -10.71
C LEU A 11 2.21 -16.20 -10.60
N ALA A 12 2.86 -17.25 -11.10
CA ALA A 12 4.30 -17.35 -11.31
C ALA A 12 4.73 -16.89 -12.73
N LEU A 13 6.01 -16.46 -12.81
CA LEU A 13 6.93 -16.29 -13.95
C LEU A 13 6.79 -15.07 -14.90
N ILE A 14 7.81 -14.19 -14.92
CA ILE A 14 8.94 -14.16 -15.89
C ILE A 14 9.96 -13.07 -15.45
N SER A 15 11.24 -13.38 -15.70
CA SER A 15 12.47 -12.71 -15.31
C SER A 15 12.80 -11.36 -15.98
N LEU A 16 13.73 -10.64 -15.32
CA LEU A 16 14.68 -9.63 -15.80
C LEU A 16 14.13 -8.21 -16.01
N LEU A 17 14.23 -7.40 -14.95
CA LEU A 17 14.88 -6.07 -14.88
C LEU A 17 14.28 -5.30 -13.69
N GLY A 18 15.10 -4.92 -12.70
CA GLY A 18 14.67 -4.00 -11.63
C GLY A 18 15.51 -4.12 -10.37
N CYS A 19 15.25 -5.12 -9.54
CA CYS A 19 15.86 -5.24 -8.21
C CYS A 19 17.11 -6.14 -8.24
N LYS A 20 18.29 -5.56 -8.56
CA LYS A 20 19.57 -6.29 -8.67
C LYS A 20 20.02 -7.02 -7.38
N LYS A 21 19.39 -6.75 -6.24
CA LYS A 21 19.66 -7.44 -4.97
C LYS A 21 18.97 -8.81 -4.87
N TYR A 22 17.94 -9.03 -5.69
CA TYR A 22 17.14 -10.26 -5.76
C TYR A 22 17.23 -10.88 -7.16
N ASP A 23 18.47 -11.10 -7.63
CA ASP A 23 18.77 -11.86 -8.88
C ASP A 23 18.46 -13.37 -8.73
N GLU A 24 18.09 -13.83 -7.53
CA GLU A 24 17.50 -15.14 -7.30
C GLU A 24 16.00 -15.08 -7.64
N LEU A 25 15.47 -16.13 -8.29
CA LEU A 25 14.02 -16.25 -8.50
C LEU A 25 13.32 -16.00 -7.16
N LEU A 26 12.51 -14.94 -7.10
CA LEU A 26 11.67 -14.66 -5.93
C LEU A 26 11.00 -15.96 -5.51
N PRO A 27 11.04 -16.32 -4.20
CA PRO A 27 10.50 -17.58 -3.74
C PRO A 27 9.04 -17.71 -4.21
N GLU A 28 8.67 -18.91 -4.67
CA GLU A 28 7.30 -19.17 -5.10
C GLU A 28 6.33 -18.80 -3.97
N PRO A 29 5.19 -18.13 -4.29
CA PRO A 29 4.21 -17.73 -3.29
C PRO A 29 3.81 -18.90 -2.41
N GLN A 30 3.94 -18.74 -1.09
CA GLN A 30 3.59 -19.79 -0.14
C GLN A 30 2.06 -19.80 0.07
N VAL A 31 1.45 -20.97 -0.10
CA VAL A 31 0.03 -21.16 0.25
C VAL A 31 -0.09 -21.31 1.76
N GLN A 32 -0.67 -20.31 2.42
CA GLN A 32 -0.92 -20.34 3.86
C GLN A 32 -2.41 -20.54 4.18
N THR A 33 -2.70 -21.18 5.31
CA THR A 33 -4.08 -21.28 5.83
C THR A 33 -4.35 -20.05 6.67
N ILE A 34 -5.38 -19.29 6.29
CA ILE A 34 -5.77 -18.05 6.99
C ILE A 34 -6.90 -18.30 8.00
N SER A 35 -6.96 -17.48 9.05
CA SER A 35 -8.08 -17.47 10.00
C SER A 35 -9.35 -16.84 9.38
N ALA A 36 -10.50 -17.00 10.04
CA ALA A 36 -11.73 -16.34 9.62
C ALA A 36 -11.62 -14.80 9.67
N SER A 37 -10.98 -14.27 10.72
CA SER A 37 -10.75 -12.82 10.85
C SER A 37 -9.80 -12.29 9.77
N GLN A 38 -8.79 -13.06 9.36
CA GLN A 38 -7.90 -12.70 8.26
C GLN A 38 -8.64 -12.72 6.92
N ALA A 39 -9.54 -13.68 6.70
CA ALA A 39 -10.38 -13.71 5.51
C ALA A 39 -11.33 -12.50 5.44
N GLU A 40 -11.89 -12.08 6.58
CA GLU A 40 -12.73 -10.88 6.68
C GLU A 40 -11.92 -9.61 6.39
N LEU A 41 -10.71 -9.50 6.93
CA LEU A 41 -9.79 -8.40 6.66
C LEU A 41 -9.44 -8.32 5.16
N ILE A 42 -9.06 -9.42 4.52
CA ILE A 42 -8.82 -9.44 3.07
C ILE A 42 -10.07 -9.02 2.29
N ALA A 43 -11.24 -9.53 2.68
CA ALA A 43 -12.49 -9.21 2.02
C ALA A 43 -12.82 -7.71 2.12
N SER A 44 -12.45 -7.04 3.21
CA SER A 44 -12.66 -5.60 3.38
C SER A 44 -11.87 -4.75 2.37
N PHE A 45 -10.75 -5.24 1.85
CA PHE A 45 -9.98 -4.55 0.80
C PHE A 45 -10.40 -4.93 -0.64
N SER A 46 -11.30 -5.90 -0.81
CA SER A 46 -11.69 -6.41 -2.13
C SER A 46 -12.31 -5.36 -3.06
N GLY A 47 -12.84 -4.27 -2.50
CA GLY A 47 -13.37 -3.13 -3.25
C GLY A 47 -12.30 -2.43 -4.09
N LEU A 48 -11.05 -2.36 -3.62
CA LEU A 48 -9.94 -1.70 -4.31
C LEU A 48 -9.31 -2.56 -5.42
N THR A 49 -9.58 -3.87 -5.42
CA THR A 49 -8.90 -4.86 -6.28
C THR A 49 -9.83 -5.44 -7.34
N ARG A 50 -10.79 -4.65 -7.85
CA ARG A 50 -11.81 -5.13 -8.80
C ARG A 50 -11.19 -5.74 -10.07
N ASP A 51 -11.91 -6.73 -10.63
CA ASP A 51 -11.49 -7.53 -11.79
C ASP A 51 -10.86 -6.68 -12.91
N GLY A 52 -9.56 -6.87 -13.14
CA GLY A 52 -8.81 -6.21 -14.22
C GLY A 52 -7.92 -5.05 -13.82
N GLN A 53 -7.89 -4.62 -12.54
CA GLN A 53 -7.06 -3.50 -12.06
C GLN A 53 -5.78 -3.92 -11.30
N GLY A 54 -5.28 -5.15 -11.49
CA GLY A 54 -3.90 -5.55 -11.15
C GLY A 54 -3.54 -5.70 -9.66
N GLY A 55 -4.21 -4.99 -8.75
CA GLY A 55 -3.95 -5.01 -7.32
C GLY A 55 -4.32 -6.33 -6.66
N ALA A 56 -3.37 -7.01 -6.03
CA ALA A 56 -3.65 -8.12 -5.12
C ALA A 56 -3.55 -7.63 -3.67
N CYS A 57 -4.40 -8.14 -2.78
CA CYS A 57 -4.17 -8.01 -1.34
C CYS A 57 -2.97 -8.87 -0.94
N ASN A 58 -1.95 -8.26 -0.34
CA ASN A 58 -0.72 -8.91 0.08
C ASN A 58 -0.72 -9.04 1.60
N LEU A 59 -0.73 -10.26 2.12
CA LEU A 59 -0.64 -10.52 3.56
C LEU A 59 0.81 -10.65 3.99
N VAL A 60 1.13 -10.00 5.10
CA VAL A 60 2.45 -10.02 5.74
C VAL A 60 2.27 -10.56 7.15
N TYR A 61 2.68 -11.81 7.39
CA TYR A 61 2.69 -12.45 8.72
C TYR A 61 4.02 -12.28 9.46
N ASN A 62 5.03 -11.93 8.69
CA ASN A 62 6.36 -11.66 9.15
C ASN A 62 6.84 -10.49 8.29
N THR A 63 7.12 -9.38 8.93
CA THR A 63 7.65 -8.16 8.32
C THR A 63 8.93 -8.40 7.52
N ALA A 64 9.67 -9.48 7.80
CA ALA A 64 10.80 -9.95 6.99
C ALA A 64 10.41 -10.32 5.54
N ASP A 65 9.13 -10.57 5.26
CA ASP A 65 8.61 -10.90 3.93
C ASP A 65 8.19 -9.65 3.12
N ILE A 66 8.11 -8.47 3.76
CA ILE A 66 7.72 -7.22 3.10
C ILE A 66 8.62 -6.91 1.89
N PRO A 67 9.97 -7.02 1.96
CA PRO A 67 10.82 -6.74 0.81
C PRO A 67 10.44 -7.55 -0.43
N ASP A 68 10.18 -8.85 -0.27
CA ASP A 68 9.81 -9.74 -1.38
C ASP A 68 8.46 -9.34 -1.99
N ILE A 69 7.49 -8.98 -1.15
CA ILE A 69 6.17 -8.49 -1.59
C ILE A 69 6.32 -7.17 -2.34
N LEU A 70 7.04 -6.19 -1.79
CA LEU A 70 7.28 -4.91 -2.43
C LEU A 70 8.02 -5.08 -3.76
N CYS A 71 9.01 -5.97 -3.83
CA CYS A 71 9.72 -6.32 -5.06
C CYS A 71 8.78 -6.85 -6.15
N ARG A 72 7.78 -7.67 -5.78
CA ARG A 72 6.77 -8.19 -6.72
C ARG A 72 5.84 -7.09 -7.22
N ILE A 73 5.40 -6.21 -6.33
CA ILE A 73 4.51 -5.09 -6.66
C ILE A 73 5.19 -4.16 -7.66
N VAL A 74 6.42 -3.73 -7.36
CA VAL A 74 7.14 -2.75 -8.18
C VAL A 74 7.88 -3.37 -9.37
N LEU A 75 7.70 -4.67 -9.63
CA LEU A 75 8.44 -5.38 -10.68
C LEU A 75 8.24 -4.78 -12.08
N ASN A 76 7.06 -4.19 -12.33
CA ASN A 76 6.72 -3.55 -13.60
C ASN A 76 6.95 -2.03 -13.58
N ALA A 77 7.46 -1.46 -12.48
CA ALA A 77 7.83 -0.06 -12.41
C ALA A 77 8.90 0.26 -13.45
N ARG A 78 8.80 1.43 -14.07
CA ARG A 78 9.71 1.89 -15.13
C ARG A 78 9.84 3.40 -15.09
N GLU A 79 10.74 3.95 -15.89
CA GLU A 79 10.84 5.41 -16.07
C GLU A 79 9.46 6.02 -16.35
N GLY A 80 9.10 7.05 -15.58
CA GLY A 80 7.80 7.70 -15.62
C GLY A 80 6.72 7.10 -14.73
N SER A 81 6.95 5.94 -14.09
CA SER A 81 6.06 5.42 -13.04
C SER A 81 6.02 6.35 -11.84
N GLU A 82 4.85 6.49 -11.26
CA GLU A 82 4.57 7.26 -10.05
C GLU A 82 4.09 6.29 -8.95
N ILE A 83 4.89 6.14 -7.89
CA ILE A 83 4.65 5.17 -6.82
C ILE A 83 4.49 5.92 -5.49
N ILE A 84 3.41 5.65 -4.77
CA ILE A 84 3.14 6.24 -3.47
C ILE A 84 3.09 5.15 -2.40
N PHE A 85 3.84 5.36 -1.31
CA PHE A 85 3.67 4.59 -0.08
C PHE A 85 2.66 5.30 0.82
N LEU A 86 1.49 4.71 1.04
CA LEU A 86 0.48 5.20 1.97
C LEU A 86 0.52 4.35 3.24
N VAL A 87 1.02 4.91 4.34
CA VAL A 87 1.37 4.15 5.55
C VAL A 87 0.44 4.49 6.71
N ASP A 88 -0.17 3.46 7.28
CA ASP A 88 -0.88 3.55 8.55
C ASP A 88 0.11 3.92 9.67
N LYS A 89 -0.22 4.97 10.42
CA LYS A 89 0.56 5.44 11.57
C LYS A 89 -0.22 5.39 12.88
N THR A 90 -1.30 4.63 12.96
CA THR A 90 -2.02 4.40 14.21
C THR A 90 -1.17 3.66 15.23
N SER A 91 -1.59 3.70 16.49
CA SER A 91 -0.84 3.09 17.59
C SER A 91 -0.70 1.56 17.49
N SER A 92 -1.55 0.87 16.72
CA SER A 92 -1.45 -0.58 16.51
C SER A 92 -0.18 -0.97 15.74
N MET A 93 0.28 -0.09 14.84
CA MET A 93 1.49 -0.27 14.03
C MET A 93 2.81 -0.12 14.81
N LEU A 94 2.79 0.07 16.14
CA LEU A 94 3.98 0.44 16.93
C LEU A 94 5.12 -0.57 16.85
N ASP A 95 4.81 -1.87 16.80
CA ASP A 95 5.80 -2.95 16.69
C ASP A 95 6.29 -3.18 15.26
N ASP A 96 5.50 -2.82 14.25
CA ASP A 96 5.82 -3.03 12.83
C ASP A 96 6.45 -1.81 12.13
N ILE A 97 6.19 -0.59 12.62
CA ILE A 97 6.48 0.64 11.88
C ILE A 97 7.96 0.81 11.53
N ASP A 98 8.87 0.40 12.39
CA ASP A 98 10.31 0.51 12.15
C ASP A 98 10.77 -0.45 11.05
N GLU A 99 10.14 -1.62 10.93
CA GLU A 99 10.41 -2.58 9.86
C GLU A 99 9.77 -2.12 8.55
N VAL A 100 8.54 -1.57 8.59
CA VAL A 100 7.92 -0.91 7.43
C VAL A 100 8.84 0.17 6.85
N LYS A 101 9.39 1.06 7.69
CA LYS A 101 10.35 2.09 7.25
C LYS A 101 11.58 1.48 6.60
N ALA A 102 12.18 0.47 7.23
CA ALA A 102 13.38 -0.19 6.71
C ALA A 102 13.11 -0.82 5.33
N ASN A 103 11.97 -1.49 5.18
CA ASN A 103 11.59 -2.17 3.95
C ASN A 103 11.23 -1.20 2.81
N ILE A 104 10.59 -0.07 3.12
CA ILE A 104 10.40 1.01 2.13
C ILE A 104 11.76 1.55 1.66
N ASN A 105 12.70 1.78 2.59
CA ASN A 105 14.04 2.23 2.20
C ASN A 105 14.76 1.21 1.30
N GLU A 106 14.62 -0.08 1.59
CA GLU A 106 15.20 -1.15 0.79
C GLU A 106 14.59 -1.21 -0.62
N ILE A 107 13.27 -1.08 -0.75
CA ILE A 107 12.66 -1.12 -2.09
C ILE A 107 13.04 0.09 -2.94
N ILE A 108 13.22 1.27 -2.34
CA ILE A 108 13.67 2.47 -3.06
C ILE A 108 15.02 2.22 -3.75
N ASP A 109 15.92 1.44 -3.13
CA ASP A 109 17.22 1.08 -3.75
C ASP A 109 17.07 0.18 -4.98
N CYS A 110 15.93 -0.47 -5.14
CA CYS A 110 15.63 -1.42 -6.21
C CYS A 110 14.83 -0.83 -7.37
N LEU A 111 14.33 0.39 -7.24
CA LEU A 111 13.52 1.02 -8.28
C LEU A 111 14.41 1.52 -9.43
N PRO A 112 13.92 1.45 -10.68
CA PRO A 112 14.65 2.01 -11.81
C PRO A 112 14.78 3.54 -11.66
N GLU A 113 15.79 4.11 -12.33
CA GLU A 113 15.91 5.57 -12.44
C GLU A 113 14.70 6.16 -13.17
N GLY A 114 14.32 7.40 -12.81
CA GLY A 114 13.23 8.14 -13.44
C GLY A 114 11.82 7.74 -12.97
N VAL A 115 11.70 6.92 -11.92
CA VAL A 115 10.45 6.77 -11.16
C VAL A 115 10.26 8.00 -10.26
N ARG A 116 9.01 8.45 -10.08
CA ARG A 116 8.67 9.43 -9.05
C ARG A 116 8.09 8.73 -7.85
N LEU A 117 8.58 9.08 -6.67
CA LEU A 117 8.14 8.52 -5.42
C LEU A 117 7.43 9.58 -4.59
N GLY A 118 6.32 9.19 -3.98
CA GLY A 118 5.62 9.97 -2.97
C GLY A 118 5.41 9.11 -1.73
N ALA A 119 5.13 9.76 -0.61
CA ALA A 119 4.73 9.04 0.59
C ALA A 119 3.67 9.84 1.35
N ALA A 120 2.74 9.14 1.97
CA ALA A 120 1.69 9.70 2.80
C ALA A 120 1.52 8.84 4.04
N THR A 121 1.01 9.44 5.11
CA THR A 121 0.59 8.71 6.32
C THR A 121 -0.86 8.98 6.63
N TYR A 122 -1.51 8.01 7.28
CA TYR A 122 -2.87 8.20 7.76
C TYR A 122 -3.10 7.59 9.14
N GLY A 123 -4.04 8.17 9.88
CA GLY A 123 -4.66 7.62 11.08
C GLY A 123 -6.19 7.66 10.96
N ASP A 124 -6.88 7.95 12.05
CA ASP A 124 -8.34 7.95 12.13
C ASP A 124 -8.90 9.38 12.00
N ASN A 125 -9.54 9.69 10.87
CA ASN A 125 -10.08 11.03 10.62
C ASN A 125 -11.28 11.43 11.49
N ARG A 126 -11.84 10.51 12.30
CA ARG A 126 -12.94 10.79 13.24
C ARG A 126 -12.47 11.01 14.66
N GLU A 127 -11.31 10.44 15.03
CA GLU A 127 -10.78 10.45 16.39
C GLU A 127 -9.52 11.30 16.54
N ASP A 128 -8.68 11.35 15.52
CA ASP A 128 -7.43 12.12 15.53
C ASP A 128 -7.65 13.62 15.25
N ASP A 129 -6.63 14.43 15.55
CA ASP A 129 -6.65 15.85 15.18
C ASP A 129 -6.78 16.00 13.65
N PRO A 130 -7.66 16.88 13.14
CA PRO A 130 -7.80 17.14 11.70
C PRO A 130 -6.48 17.50 10.98
N GLU A 131 -5.49 18.03 11.69
CA GLU A 131 -4.16 18.35 11.16
C GLU A 131 -3.16 17.18 11.28
N GLU A 132 -3.47 16.14 12.06
CA GLU A 132 -2.56 15.03 12.34
C GLU A 132 -2.97 13.73 11.65
N TRP A 133 -4.26 13.49 11.38
CA TRP A 133 -4.72 12.21 10.81
C TRP A 133 -4.17 11.92 9.40
N TYR A 134 -3.69 12.94 8.66
CA TYR A 134 -3.09 12.75 7.34
C TYR A 134 -1.95 13.73 7.10
N ASP A 135 -0.84 13.21 6.57
CA ASP A 135 0.29 14.03 6.09
C ASP A 135 0.91 13.37 4.85
N ARG A 136 1.67 14.14 4.05
CA ARG A 136 2.33 13.64 2.84
C ARG A 136 3.59 14.42 2.45
N THR A 137 4.39 13.78 1.61
CA THR A 137 5.44 14.40 0.80
C THR A 137 5.17 14.15 -0.68
N ASP A 138 5.43 15.18 -1.50
CA ASP A 138 5.08 15.20 -2.92
C ASP A 138 5.83 14.15 -3.74
N LEU A 139 5.20 13.73 -4.84
CA LEU A 139 5.84 12.92 -5.88
C LEU A 139 7.12 13.59 -6.41
N THR A 140 8.27 12.94 -6.30
CA THR A 140 9.58 13.49 -6.68
C THR A 140 10.55 12.40 -7.14
N GLU A 141 11.54 12.79 -7.96
CA GLU A 141 12.69 11.93 -8.30
C GLU A 141 13.81 12.05 -7.24
N ASN A 142 13.63 12.93 -6.24
CA ASN A 142 14.54 13.06 -5.10
C ASN A 142 14.24 12.00 -4.04
N TYR A 143 14.78 10.80 -4.23
CA TYR A 143 14.50 9.68 -3.32
C TYR A 143 14.89 9.95 -1.87
N GLU A 144 15.90 10.80 -1.62
CA GLU A 144 16.31 11.17 -0.27
C GLU A 144 15.22 11.94 0.50
N GLU A 145 14.40 12.73 -0.20
CA GLU A 145 13.26 13.42 0.40
C GLU A 145 12.21 12.43 0.91
N ILE A 146 11.97 11.37 0.14
CA ILE A 146 11.05 10.30 0.52
C ILE A 146 11.60 9.49 1.69
N ARG A 147 12.90 9.17 1.69
CA ARG A 147 13.55 8.50 2.83
C ARG A 147 13.42 9.32 4.10
N ASN A 148 13.66 10.62 4.02
CA ASN A 148 13.56 11.51 5.18
C ASN A 148 12.14 11.55 5.74
N TYR A 149 11.13 11.64 4.87
CA TYR A 149 9.72 11.59 5.27
C TYR A 149 9.38 10.25 5.94
N VAL A 150 9.71 9.12 5.29
CA VAL A 150 9.43 7.77 5.81
C VAL A 150 10.12 7.53 7.16
N ASN A 151 11.39 7.90 7.28
CA ASN A 151 12.13 7.72 8.53
C ASN A 151 11.62 8.61 9.67
N ALA A 152 10.92 9.70 9.36
CA ALA A 152 10.32 10.59 10.33
C ALA A 152 8.93 10.13 10.82
N ILE A 153 8.35 9.08 10.23
CA ILE A 153 7.04 8.58 10.64
C ILE A 153 7.07 8.17 12.12
N THR A 154 6.16 8.72 12.89
CA THR A 154 5.90 8.33 14.28
C THR A 154 4.48 7.84 14.38
N VAL A 155 4.28 6.70 15.03
CA VAL A 155 2.93 6.24 15.33
C VAL A 155 2.30 7.17 16.35
N VAL A 156 1.09 7.63 16.04
CA VAL A 156 0.31 8.56 16.86
C VAL A 156 -1.17 8.26 16.64
N GLY A 157 -1.95 8.55 17.67
CA GLY A 157 -3.41 8.50 17.53
C GLY A 157 -3.91 7.10 17.20
N GLY A 158 -4.96 7.08 16.40
CA GLY A 158 -5.83 5.93 16.18
C GLY A 158 -7.01 5.95 17.14
N GLY A 159 -7.99 5.12 16.83
CA GLY A 159 -9.27 5.12 17.52
C GLY A 159 -9.80 3.72 17.72
N ASP A 160 -11.00 3.50 17.22
CA ASP A 160 -11.55 2.17 17.03
C ASP A 160 -11.06 1.61 15.69
N ILE A 161 -10.67 0.34 15.69
CA ILE A 161 -10.61 -0.42 14.44
C ILE A 161 -12.07 -0.54 13.95
N PRO A 162 -12.41 -0.21 12.69
CA PRO A 162 -11.56 0.01 11.50
C PRO A 162 -10.94 1.42 11.33
N GLU A 163 -9.98 1.59 10.41
CA GLU A 163 -9.23 2.84 10.19
C GLU A 163 -9.63 3.59 8.89
N SER A 164 -9.27 4.88 8.75
CA SER A 164 -9.72 5.78 7.66
C SER A 164 -8.98 5.60 6.32
N VAL A 165 -8.82 4.36 5.87
CA VAL A 165 -8.05 3.96 4.67
C VAL A 165 -8.57 4.61 3.38
N TYR A 166 -9.89 4.56 3.11
CA TYR A 166 -10.46 5.09 1.86
C TYR A 166 -10.39 6.61 1.79
N ASP A 167 -10.61 7.28 2.92
CA ASP A 167 -10.46 8.73 3.01
C ASP A 167 -9.01 9.17 2.76
N ALA A 168 -8.04 8.42 3.31
CA ALA A 168 -6.62 8.65 3.07
C ALA A 168 -6.21 8.40 1.61
N LEU A 169 -6.75 7.36 0.98
CA LEU A 169 -6.56 7.08 -0.45
C LEU A 169 -7.13 8.21 -1.32
N TRP A 170 -8.36 8.64 -1.04
CA TRP A 170 -9.01 9.74 -1.76
C TRP A 170 -8.17 11.02 -1.67
N LYS A 171 -7.70 11.37 -0.47
CA LYS A 171 -6.89 12.58 -0.22
C LYS A 171 -5.52 12.47 -0.91
N THR A 172 -4.91 11.29 -0.88
CA THR A 172 -3.66 11.01 -1.60
C THR A 172 -3.82 11.19 -3.11
N LEU A 173 -4.90 10.68 -3.70
CA LEU A 173 -5.20 10.89 -5.11
C LEU A 173 -5.41 12.37 -5.43
N ASP A 174 -6.15 13.10 -4.59
CA ASP A 174 -6.49 14.51 -4.80
C ASP A 174 -5.28 15.46 -4.69
N GLU A 175 -4.41 15.22 -3.71
CA GLU A 175 -3.38 16.19 -3.35
C GLU A 175 -2.01 15.91 -3.98
N MET A 176 -1.75 14.68 -4.42
CA MET A 176 -0.46 14.34 -5.03
C MET A 176 -0.30 15.00 -6.40
N PRO A 177 0.86 15.61 -6.69
CA PRO A 177 1.11 16.27 -7.97
C PRO A 177 1.52 15.25 -9.04
N TRP A 178 0.56 14.41 -9.43
CA TRP A 178 0.69 13.47 -10.56
C TRP A 178 1.13 14.21 -11.82
N LYS A 179 1.98 13.59 -12.63
CA LYS A 179 2.46 14.19 -13.88
C LYS A 179 1.57 13.75 -15.05
N ASP A 180 1.86 12.58 -15.58
CA ASP A 180 1.42 12.19 -16.91
C ASP A 180 0.56 10.93 -16.88
N CYS A 181 0.62 10.14 -15.81
CA CYS A 181 -0.16 8.93 -15.61
C CYS A 181 -0.16 7.98 -16.82
N LYS A 182 1.04 7.75 -17.39
CA LYS A 182 1.28 6.99 -18.63
C LYS A 182 2.10 5.72 -18.40
N ALA A 183 2.48 5.47 -17.17
CA ALA A 183 3.24 4.31 -16.75
C ALA A 183 2.39 3.49 -15.77
N PRO A 184 2.83 2.29 -15.38
CA PRO A 184 2.21 1.61 -14.25
C PRO A 184 2.42 2.45 -13.00
N ASP A 185 1.35 3.10 -12.55
CA ASP A 185 1.31 3.98 -11.39
C ASP A 185 0.64 3.24 -10.24
N MET A 186 1.16 3.40 -9.03
CA MET A 186 0.87 2.49 -7.92
C MET A 186 0.67 3.26 -6.62
N ILE A 187 -0.35 2.88 -5.85
CA ILE A 187 -0.45 3.24 -4.44
C ILE A 187 -0.35 1.98 -3.60
N ILE A 188 0.72 1.88 -2.82
CA ILE A 188 1.00 0.77 -1.91
C ILE A 188 0.48 1.18 -0.54
N VAL A 189 -0.60 0.54 -0.11
CA VAL A 189 -1.27 0.84 1.16
C VAL A 189 -0.74 -0.12 2.21
N MET A 190 -0.11 0.37 3.26
CA MET A 190 0.53 -0.45 4.30
C MET A 190 -0.18 -0.20 5.63
N GLY A 191 -0.72 -1.24 6.27
CA GLY A 191 -1.43 -1.13 7.54
C GLY A 191 -1.92 -2.48 8.06
N ASP A 192 -2.49 -2.50 9.26
CA ASP A 192 -2.93 -3.71 9.96
C ASP A 192 -4.46 -3.76 10.22
N ALA A 193 -5.18 -2.71 9.85
CA ALA A 193 -6.62 -2.55 10.08
C ALA A 193 -7.47 -2.56 8.78
N PRO A 194 -8.75 -2.99 8.85
CA PRO A 194 -9.71 -2.84 7.76
C PRO A 194 -10.11 -1.36 7.56
N PRO A 195 -10.59 -0.99 6.36
CA PRO A 195 -11.15 0.33 6.08
C PRO A 195 -12.48 0.57 6.83
N LYS A 196 -12.73 1.82 7.24
CA LYS A 196 -14.06 2.29 7.66
C LYS A 196 -15.07 2.17 6.51
N GLU A 197 -16.32 1.88 6.86
CA GLU A 197 -17.43 1.76 5.91
C GLU A 197 -18.68 2.53 6.40
N GLY A 198 -19.60 2.81 5.47
CA GLY A 198 -20.92 3.34 5.82
C GLY A 198 -20.86 4.76 6.37
N ALA A 199 -21.38 4.98 7.58
CA ALA A 199 -21.49 6.32 8.17
C ALA A 199 -20.17 6.82 8.78
N ASP A 200 -19.18 5.95 8.92
CA ASP A 200 -17.94 6.25 9.63
C ASP A 200 -16.82 6.75 8.70
N THR A 201 -17.02 6.64 7.38
CA THR A 201 -16.09 7.11 6.32
C THR A 201 -16.74 8.20 5.47
N ASP A 202 -15.96 9.12 4.90
CA ASP A 202 -16.46 10.09 3.91
C ASP A 202 -16.44 9.52 2.49
N HIS A 203 -15.56 8.55 2.24
CA HIS A 203 -15.35 7.90 0.96
C HIS A 203 -15.35 6.38 1.08
N ASP A 204 -15.88 5.70 0.07
CA ASP A 204 -15.78 4.25 -0.07
C ASP A 204 -14.82 3.84 -1.21
N ALA A 205 -14.69 2.53 -1.43
CA ALA A 205 -13.86 2.02 -2.51
C ALA A 205 -14.30 2.52 -3.91
N ASP A 206 -15.60 2.68 -4.16
CA ASP A 206 -16.10 3.14 -5.45
C ASP A 206 -15.70 4.61 -5.68
N ASP A 207 -15.81 5.46 -4.65
CA ASP A 207 -15.33 6.84 -4.69
C ASP A 207 -13.84 6.93 -5.02
N VAL A 208 -13.01 6.10 -4.38
CA VAL A 208 -11.55 6.04 -4.60
C VAL A 208 -11.23 5.62 -6.04
N LEU A 209 -11.90 4.59 -6.54
CA LEU A 209 -11.68 4.10 -7.91
C LEU A 209 -12.12 5.12 -8.96
N GLU A 210 -13.27 5.78 -8.77
CA GLU A 210 -13.74 6.84 -9.67
C GLU A 210 -12.79 8.04 -9.66
N LYS A 211 -12.30 8.43 -8.48
CA LYS A 211 -11.30 9.49 -8.32
C LYS A 211 -10.02 9.16 -9.07
N ALA A 212 -9.49 7.94 -8.91
CA ALA A 212 -8.29 7.49 -9.58
C ALA A 212 -8.43 7.49 -11.11
N GLU A 213 -9.53 6.94 -11.63
CA GLU A 213 -9.81 6.95 -13.06
C GLU A 213 -9.93 8.36 -13.63
N SER A 214 -10.36 9.35 -12.82
CA SER A 214 -10.46 10.74 -13.25
C SER A 214 -9.14 11.51 -13.26
N LEU A 215 -8.23 11.21 -12.31
CA LEU A 215 -7.00 11.97 -12.09
C LEU A 215 -5.78 11.29 -12.70
N CYS A 216 -5.64 9.98 -12.48
CA CYS A 216 -4.51 9.18 -12.90
C CYS A 216 -4.98 7.80 -13.39
N PRO A 217 -5.56 7.74 -14.62
CA PRO A 217 -6.18 6.53 -15.13
C PRO A 217 -5.21 5.34 -15.15
N GLY A 218 -5.67 4.18 -14.69
CA GLY A 218 -4.84 2.98 -14.60
C GLY A 218 -3.94 2.89 -13.36
N THR A 219 -4.12 3.77 -12.38
CA THR A 219 -3.50 3.60 -11.05
C THR A 219 -3.95 2.29 -10.41
N GLU A 220 -3.00 1.51 -9.93
CA GLU A 220 -3.22 0.24 -9.26
C GLU A 220 -3.03 0.39 -7.74
N PHE A 221 -3.92 -0.22 -6.95
CA PHE A 221 -3.85 -0.20 -5.49
C PHE A 221 -3.34 -1.53 -4.96
N TYR A 222 -2.31 -1.48 -4.11
CA TYR A 222 -1.69 -2.66 -3.53
C TYR A 222 -1.78 -2.62 -2.00
N PRO A 223 -2.85 -3.17 -1.41
CA PRO A 223 -2.92 -3.40 0.02
C PRO A 223 -1.81 -4.37 0.45
N VAL A 224 -1.02 -3.97 1.45
CA VAL A 224 0.00 -4.73 2.16
C VAL A 224 -0.45 -4.76 3.62
N ILE A 225 -1.15 -5.84 3.96
CA ILE A 225 -1.82 -6.04 5.24
C ILE A 225 -0.86 -6.74 6.19
N ILE A 226 -0.49 -6.06 7.27
CA ILE A 226 0.48 -6.53 8.27
C ILE A 226 -0.31 -7.16 9.44
N LEU A 227 0.12 -8.36 9.88
CA LEU A 227 -0.65 -9.28 10.75
C LEU A 227 0.15 -9.85 11.92
#